data_AF-A0AAE0GNM7-F1
#
_entry.id   AF-A0AAE0GNM7-F1
#
_cell.length_a   1.000
_cell.length_b   1.000
_cell.length_c   1.000
_cell.angle_alpha   90.00
_cell.angle_beta   90.00
_cell.angle_gamma   90.00
#
_symmetry.space_group_name_H-M   'P 1'
#
loop_
_entity.id
_entity.type
_entity.pdbx_description
1 polymer ?
#
loop_
_entity_poly.entity_id
_entity_poly.type
_entity_poly.pdbx_seq_one_letter_code
_entity_poly.pdbx_strand_id
1 'polypeptide(L)'
;MEQGYAIAALCFGVFATITDAALPPGYDTELLCPKDSCLRSKEVPRGFAGPKTSFWECFEESSGQTHAPATWGFRLPQERKDALLEQGYFPEVYCSGAEKPSPNSAGGPDPPPIVSLPVEGEPQPIRGGPQPAKIPPVGGEPQPMKKPPVGGGPQPVHAPRVMSGSAHPPSSKVAEEEL
;
A
#
# COMPACT_ATOMS: atom_id res chain seq x y z
N MET A 1 -40.49 23.92 -40.81
CA MET A 1 -39.86 22.68 -41.28
C MET A 1 -38.58 22.54 -40.49
N GLU A 2 -38.65 22.04 -39.25
CA GLU A 2 -38.64 20.61 -38.89
C GLU A 2 -37.33 19.91 -39.27
N GLN A 3 -36.50 19.65 -38.25
CA GLN A 3 -35.95 18.32 -37.99
C GLN A 3 -35.31 18.27 -36.59
N GLY A 4 -36.09 17.77 -35.64
CA GLY A 4 -35.60 17.25 -34.37
C GLY A 4 -35.02 15.85 -34.60
N TYR A 5 -33.84 15.60 -34.04
CA TYR A 5 -33.30 14.24 -33.91
C TYR A 5 -33.46 13.78 -32.47
N ALA A 6 -34.09 12.61 -32.38
CA ALA A 6 -34.56 11.94 -31.18
C ALA A 6 -33.42 11.59 -30.22
N ILE A 7 -33.61 12.02 -28.97
CA ILE A 7 -33.02 11.40 -27.80
C ILE A 7 -33.79 10.09 -27.57
N ALA A 8 -33.20 8.93 -27.83
CA ALA A 8 -33.66 7.67 -27.22
C ALA A 8 -32.62 6.56 -27.36
N ALA A 9 -32.29 5.94 -26.22
CA ALA A 9 -31.78 4.58 -26.08
C ALA A 9 -30.29 4.29 -26.37
N LEU A 10 -29.38 4.92 -25.63
CA LEU A 10 -28.12 4.29 -25.20
C LEU A 10 -27.75 4.68 -23.75
N CYS A 11 -28.73 4.65 -22.85
CA CYS A 11 -28.50 4.60 -21.40
C CYS A 11 -28.70 3.16 -20.89
N PHE A 12 -28.01 2.18 -21.49
CA PHE A 12 -27.85 0.88 -20.84
C PHE A 12 -26.73 1.00 -19.81
N GLY A 13 -27.17 1.30 -18.59
CA GLY A 13 -26.35 1.39 -17.40
C GLY A 13 -25.46 0.17 -17.21
N VAL A 14 -24.16 0.36 -17.39
CA VAL A 14 -23.15 -0.39 -16.67
C VAL A 14 -22.76 0.47 -15.49
N PHE A 15 -23.59 0.48 -14.45
CA PHE A 15 -23.08 0.74 -13.12
C PHE A 15 -22.21 -0.48 -12.78
N ALA A 16 -20.96 -0.45 -13.20
CA ALA A 16 -19.94 -1.32 -12.64
C ALA A 16 -19.92 -0.98 -11.16
N THR A 17 -20.62 -1.78 -10.35
CA THR A 17 -20.42 -1.80 -8.91
C THR A 17 -18.95 -2.14 -8.75
N ILE A 18 -18.15 -1.11 -8.45
CA ILE A 18 -16.77 -1.28 -8.04
C ILE A 18 -16.93 -1.97 -6.69
N THR A 19 -16.97 -3.30 -6.72
CA THR A 19 -16.78 -4.10 -5.52
C THR A 19 -15.38 -3.73 -5.09
N ASP A 20 -15.29 -2.84 -4.10
CA ASP A 20 -14.10 -2.58 -3.33
C ASP A 20 -13.78 -3.90 -2.65
N ALA A 21 -13.15 -4.79 -3.43
CA ALA A 21 -12.79 -6.11 -3.00
C ALA A 21 -11.70 -5.86 -1.98
N ALA A 22 -12.11 -5.81 -0.70
CA ALA A 22 -11.21 -5.85 0.42
C ALA A 22 -10.18 -6.91 0.09
N LEU A 23 -8.94 -6.46 -0.15
CA LEU A 23 -7.89 -7.33 -0.64
C LEU A 23 -7.85 -8.55 0.28
N PRO A 24 -7.80 -9.77 -0.27
CA PRO A 24 -7.79 -10.95 0.57
C PRO A 24 -6.66 -10.81 1.60
N PRO A 25 -6.87 -11.32 2.83
CA PRO A 25 -5.90 -11.15 3.90
C PRO A 25 -4.52 -11.63 3.44
N GLY A 26 -3.52 -10.76 3.59
CA GLY A 26 -2.13 -11.02 3.22
C GLY A 26 -1.57 -10.30 2.01
N TYR A 27 -2.33 -9.44 1.33
CA TYR A 27 -1.83 -8.61 0.22
C TYR A 27 -1.50 -7.16 0.60
N ASP A 28 -1.97 -6.68 1.76
CA ASP A 28 -1.81 -5.31 2.26
C ASP A 28 -1.52 -5.36 3.78
N THR A 29 -0.37 -5.94 4.14
CA THR A 29 0.01 -6.13 5.56
C THR A 29 0.96 -5.04 6.03
N GLU A 30 1.87 -4.62 5.17
CA GLU A 30 2.87 -3.59 5.44
C GLU A 30 2.62 -2.39 4.53
N LEU A 31 2.70 -1.19 5.12
CA LEU A 31 2.67 0.07 4.40
C LEU A 31 4.08 0.63 4.37
N LEU A 32 4.51 1.07 3.19
CA LEU A 32 5.80 1.68 2.96
C LEU A 32 5.60 3.10 2.43
N CYS A 33 6.39 4.04 2.94
CA CYS A 33 6.38 5.44 2.51
C CYS A 33 7.70 5.82 1.84
N PRO A 34 7.69 6.79 0.91
CA PRO A 34 8.91 7.36 0.38
C PRO A 34 9.83 7.88 1.48
N LYS A 35 11.12 7.98 1.16
CA LYS A 35 12.10 8.67 2.00
C LYS A 35 11.58 10.07 2.37
N ASP A 36 11.84 10.48 3.61
CA ASP A 36 11.47 11.79 4.16
C ASP A 36 9.95 12.01 4.35
N SER A 37 9.14 10.95 4.16
CA SER A 37 7.72 10.92 4.51
C SER A 37 7.46 10.01 5.71
N CYS A 38 6.47 10.38 6.52
CA CYS A 38 6.01 9.60 7.66
C CYS A 38 4.57 9.13 7.46
N LEU A 39 4.18 8.03 8.08
CA LEU A 39 2.83 7.49 8.00
C LEU A 39 1.92 8.21 9.01
N ARG A 40 0.82 8.77 8.51
CA ARG A 40 -0.22 9.47 9.28
C ARG A 40 -1.57 8.81 9.04
N SER A 41 -2.41 8.78 10.07
CA SER A 41 -3.79 8.30 9.93
C SER A 41 -4.64 9.30 9.16
N LYS A 42 -5.51 8.79 8.29
CA LYS A 42 -6.50 9.56 7.56
C LYS A 42 -7.82 9.56 8.31
N GLU A 43 -8.52 10.69 8.31
CA GLU A 43 -9.90 10.75 8.78
C GLU A 43 -10.81 10.05 7.76
N VAL A 44 -11.43 8.94 8.19
CA VAL A 44 -12.39 8.18 7.38
C VAL A 44 -13.77 8.23 8.03
N PRO A 45 -14.86 8.20 7.25
CA PRO A 45 -16.21 8.20 7.80
C PRO A 45 -16.42 7.03 8.76
N ARG A 46 -17.20 7.27 9.82
CA ARG A 46 -17.53 6.23 10.80
C ARG A 46 -18.23 5.06 10.12
N GLY A 47 -17.76 3.84 10.38
CA GLY A 47 -18.29 2.62 9.76
C GLY A 47 -17.69 2.29 8.40
N PHE A 48 -16.73 3.09 7.91
CA PHE A 48 -15.97 2.74 6.71
C PHE A 48 -15.10 1.52 6.97
N ALA A 49 -15.27 0.48 6.15
CA ALA A 49 -14.44 -0.72 6.11
C ALA A 49 -13.78 -0.79 4.73
N GLY A 50 -12.46 -0.82 4.72
CA GLY A 50 -11.67 -0.80 3.48
C GLY A 50 -10.27 -1.40 3.68
N PRO A 51 -9.42 -1.32 2.66
CA PRO A 51 -8.02 -1.75 2.77
C PRO A 51 -7.23 -0.84 3.73
N LYS A 52 -6.11 -1.33 4.27
CA LYS A 52 -5.28 -0.58 5.24
C LYS A 52 -4.85 0.77 4.66
N THR A 53 -4.51 0.82 3.38
CA THR A 53 -4.20 2.05 2.61
C THR A 53 -5.26 3.15 2.67
N SER A 54 -6.53 2.83 2.92
CA SER A 54 -7.58 3.86 3.02
C SER A 54 -7.55 4.62 4.34
N PHE A 55 -6.92 4.05 5.37
CA PHE A 55 -6.82 4.62 6.72
C PHE A 55 -5.50 5.36 6.96
N TRP A 56 -4.56 5.28 6.03
CA TRP A 56 -3.21 5.79 6.20
C TRP A 56 -2.74 6.52 4.96
N GLU A 57 -1.99 7.60 5.17
CA GLU A 57 -1.33 8.36 4.11
C GLU A 57 0.12 8.62 4.50
N CYS A 58 1.00 8.76 3.50
CA CYS A 58 2.36 9.24 3.72
C CYS A 58 2.33 10.76 3.69
N PHE A 59 2.82 11.40 4.74
CA PHE A 59 2.90 12.84 4.88
C PHE A 59 4.37 13.27 4.90
N GLU A 60 4.73 14.19 4.02
CA GLU A 60 6.08 14.75 3.95
C GLU A 60 6.13 16.05 4.78
N GLU A 61 6.83 16.06 5.93
CA GLU A 61 6.84 17.20 6.85
C GLU A 61 7.51 18.45 6.25
N SER A 62 8.47 18.26 5.35
CA SER A 62 9.22 19.34 4.70
C SER A 62 8.38 20.14 3.71
N SER A 63 7.53 19.45 2.93
CA SER A 63 6.74 20.04 1.84
C SER A 63 5.26 20.23 2.19
N GLY A 64 4.78 19.52 3.21
CA GLY A 64 3.36 19.42 3.55
C GLY A 64 2.54 18.60 2.55
N GLN A 65 3.17 17.88 1.62
CA GLN A 65 2.48 17.04 0.65
C GLN A 65 2.06 15.69 1.26
N THR A 66 0.99 15.13 0.70
CA THR A 66 0.51 13.79 1.04
C THR A 66 0.59 12.86 -0.16
N HIS A 67 0.97 11.62 0.08
CA HIS A 67 1.10 10.57 -0.92
C HIS A 67 0.41 9.28 -0.47
N ALA A 68 -0.05 8.48 -1.45
CA ALA A 68 -0.58 7.16 -1.15
C ALA A 68 0.56 6.21 -0.73
N PRO A 69 0.40 5.46 0.37
CA PRO A 69 1.41 4.49 0.79
C PRO A 69 1.49 3.33 -0.19
N ALA A 70 2.70 2.82 -0.42
CA ALA A 70 2.90 1.59 -1.15
C ALA A 70 2.58 0.40 -0.22
N THR A 71 1.93 -0.63 -0.76
CA THR A 71 1.56 -1.81 -0.01
C THR A 71 2.46 -2.98 -0.33
N TRP A 72 2.75 -3.76 0.71
CA TRP A 72 3.31 -5.08 0.54
C TRP A 72 2.60 -6.08 1.46
N GLY A 73 2.55 -7.34 1.01
CA GLY A 73 1.90 -8.43 1.70
C GLY A 73 2.68 -9.72 1.54
N PHE A 74 2.63 -10.61 2.54
CA PHE A 74 3.34 -11.90 2.52
C PHE A 74 2.95 -12.83 1.37
N ARG A 75 1.79 -12.57 0.71
CA ARG A 75 1.37 -13.30 -0.50
C ARG A 75 2.05 -12.79 -1.77
N LEU A 76 2.74 -11.65 -1.71
CA LEU A 76 3.50 -11.09 -2.82
C LEU A 76 4.96 -11.59 -2.78
N PRO A 77 5.61 -11.73 -3.94
CA PRO A 77 7.02 -12.09 -4.02
C PRO A 77 7.90 -11.11 -3.21
N GLN A 78 8.95 -11.64 -2.58
CA GLN A 78 9.89 -10.85 -1.79
C GLN A 78 10.63 -9.83 -2.67
N GLU A 79 10.88 -10.18 -3.93
CA GLU A 79 11.51 -9.33 -4.94
C GLU A 79 10.73 -8.02 -5.15
N ARG A 80 9.39 -8.04 -4.96
CA ARG A 80 8.58 -6.82 -5.03
C ARG A 80 8.80 -5.92 -3.83
N LYS A 81 9.03 -6.48 -2.63
CA LYS A 81 9.40 -5.70 -1.44
C LYS A 81 10.76 -5.07 -1.64
N ASP A 82 11.72 -5.86 -2.09
CA ASP A 82 13.09 -5.41 -2.31
C ASP A 82 13.12 -4.28 -3.35
N ALA A 83 12.35 -4.41 -4.44
CA ALA A 83 12.21 -3.35 -5.45
C ALA A 83 11.60 -2.04 -4.89
N LEU A 84 10.68 -2.13 -3.91
CA LEU A 84 10.15 -0.94 -3.22
C LEU A 84 11.22 -0.30 -2.32
N LEU A 85 11.98 -1.12 -1.59
CA LEU A 85 13.09 -0.65 -0.76
C LEU A 85 14.18 0.04 -1.60
N GLU A 86 14.52 -0.53 -2.76
CA GLU A 86 15.47 0.07 -3.72
C GLU A 86 14.96 1.38 -4.33
N GLN A 87 13.64 1.53 -4.51
CA GLN A 87 13.00 2.77 -4.92
C GLN A 87 12.96 3.84 -3.82
N GLY A 88 13.50 3.55 -2.63
CA GLY A 88 13.54 4.47 -1.50
C GLY A 88 12.23 4.50 -0.71
N TYR A 89 11.41 3.44 -0.79
CA TYR A 89 10.30 3.26 0.14
C TYR A 89 10.80 2.55 1.39
N PHE A 90 10.42 3.03 2.57
CA PHE A 90 10.83 2.46 3.85
C PHE A 90 9.62 1.92 4.62
N PRO A 91 9.81 0.84 5.42
CA PRO A 91 8.74 0.32 6.26
C PRO A 91 8.28 1.38 7.26
N GLU A 92 6.96 1.44 7.47
CA GLU A 92 6.21 2.21 8.47
C GLU A 92 7.04 3.03 9.49
N VAL A 93 7.31 4.30 9.16
CA VAL A 93 7.84 5.30 10.08
C VAL A 93 6.69 6.24 10.45
N TYR A 94 6.23 6.22 11.70
CA TYR A 94 5.13 7.08 12.15
C TYR A 94 5.57 8.54 12.31
N CYS A 95 4.69 9.48 11.97
CA CYS A 95 4.94 10.90 12.20
C CYS A 95 5.09 11.20 13.70
N SER A 96 5.96 12.12 14.06
CA SER A 96 6.13 12.58 15.44
C SER A 96 4.80 13.11 15.98
N GLY A 97 4.19 12.39 16.93
CA GLY A 97 2.88 12.74 17.51
C GLY A 97 1.69 11.96 16.95
N ALA A 98 1.87 11.14 15.92
CA ALA A 98 0.89 10.11 15.59
C ALA A 98 1.02 8.99 16.63
N GLU A 99 0.04 8.84 17.53
CA GLU A 99 0.00 7.69 18.42
C GLU A 99 -0.02 6.41 17.57
N LYS A 100 0.99 5.57 17.75
CA LYS A 100 0.99 4.24 17.15
C LYS A 100 -0.32 3.57 17.55
N PRO A 101 -1.14 3.09 16.60
CA PRO A 101 -2.39 2.43 16.94
C PRO A 101 -2.03 1.28 17.86
N SER A 102 -2.43 1.40 19.13
CA SER A 102 -2.19 0.34 20.09
C SER A 102 -2.82 -0.93 19.50
N PRO A 103 -2.13 -2.08 19.51
CA PRO A 103 -2.68 -3.32 18.96
C PRO A 103 -4.00 -3.73 19.62
N ASN A 104 -4.34 -3.13 20.77
CA ASN A 104 -5.60 -3.33 21.49
C ASN A 104 -6.63 -2.21 21.26
N SER A 105 -6.27 -1.12 20.57
CA SER A 105 -7.15 0.00 20.22
C SER A 105 -7.69 -0.13 18.80
N ALA A 106 -7.96 -1.37 18.35
CA ALA A 106 -8.94 -1.62 17.30
C ALA A 106 -10.32 -1.20 17.83
N GLY A 107 -10.51 0.10 18.03
CA GLY A 107 -11.76 0.77 18.35
C GLY A 107 -12.68 0.72 17.14
N GLY A 108 -13.03 -0.49 16.72
CA GLY A 108 -14.39 -0.70 16.27
C GLY A 108 -15.31 -0.16 17.38
N PRO A 109 -16.52 0.33 17.04
CA PRO A 109 -17.53 0.48 18.08
C PRO A 109 -17.50 -0.80 18.90
N ASP A 110 -17.42 -0.70 20.24
CA ASP A 110 -17.63 -1.85 21.12
C ASP A 110 -18.70 -2.69 20.46
N PRO A 111 -18.40 -3.96 20.08
CA PRO A 111 -19.43 -4.78 19.47
C PRO A 111 -20.65 -4.61 20.36
N PRO A 112 -21.82 -4.23 19.80
CA PRO A 112 -22.99 -3.96 20.63
C PRO A 112 -23.07 -5.09 21.63
N PRO A 113 -23.21 -4.79 22.94
CA PRO A 113 -23.03 -5.77 24.00
C PRO A 113 -23.74 -7.02 23.54
N ILE A 114 -22.96 -8.09 23.32
CA ILE A 114 -23.52 -9.33 22.83
C ILE A 114 -24.54 -9.69 23.89
N VAL A 115 -25.81 -9.46 23.59
CA VAL A 115 -26.90 -9.92 24.43
C VAL A 115 -26.70 -11.41 24.37
N SER A 116 -26.15 -11.98 25.44
CA SER A 116 -25.94 -13.40 25.60
C SER A 116 -27.30 -14.06 25.46
N LEU A 117 -27.68 -14.39 24.23
CA LEU A 117 -28.79 -15.28 23.98
C LEU A 117 -28.41 -16.59 24.69
N PRO A 118 -29.27 -17.14 25.55
CA PRO A 118 -28.99 -18.39 26.22
C PRO A 118 -28.73 -19.45 25.15
N VAL A 119 -27.47 -19.88 25.07
CA VAL A 119 -27.05 -21.02 24.27
C VAL A 119 -27.48 -22.28 25.04
N GLU A 120 -28.77 -22.60 24.98
CA GLU A 120 -29.27 -23.93 25.32
C GLU A 120 -28.90 -24.87 24.17
N GLY A 121 -27.76 -25.53 24.31
CA GLY A 121 -27.26 -26.49 23.35
C GLY A 121 -25.89 -27.01 23.74
N GLU A 122 -25.86 -27.97 24.66
CA GLU A 122 -24.67 -28.72 25.06
C GLU A 122 -23.97 -29.32 23.81
N PRO A 123 -22.68 -29.02 23.54
CA PRO A 123 -21.98 -29.59 22.41
C PRO A 123 -21.73 -31.10 22.65
N GLN A 124 -22.39 -31.94 21.86
CA GLN A 124 -22.08 -33.36 21.79
C GLN A 124 -20.61 -33.55 21.36
N PRO A 125 -19.87 -34.49 21.99
CA PRO A 125 -18.47 -34.74 21.64
C PRO A 125 -18.35 -35.30 20.23
N ILE A 126 -17.81 -34.50 19.30
CA ILE A 126 -17.49 -34.95 17.95
C ILE A 126 -16.27 -35.87 18.03
N ARG A 127 -16.53 -37.17 18.26
CA ARG A 127 -15.55 -38.25 18.06
C ARG A 127 -15.29 -38.42 16.56
N GLY A 128 -14.22 -37.83 16.07
CA GLY A 128 -13.77 -38.05 14.70
C GLY A 128 -12.79 -36.99 14.22
N GLY A 129 -11.62 -36.92 14.85
CA GLY A 129 -10.52 -36.11 14.33
C GLY A 129 -10.03 -36.69 12.98
N PRO A 130 -9.89 -35.87 11.92
CA PRO A 130 -9.26 -36.32 10.68
C PRO A 130 -7.81 -36.70 10.96
N GLN A 131 -7.41 -37.90 10.53
CA GLN A 131 -6.04 -38.36 10.67
C GLN A 131 -5.10 -37.45 9.86
N PRO A 132 -3.89 -37.15 10.38
CA PRO A 132 -2.90 -36.35 9.67
C PRO A 132 -2.55 -37.02 8.35
N ALA A 133 -2.84 -36.34 7.24
CA ALA A 133 -2.39 -36.77 5.93
C ALA A 133 -0.86 -36.78 5.93
N LYS A 134 -0.27 -37.94 5.60
CA LYS A 134 1.17 -38.08 5.31
C LYS A 134 1.52 -37.10 4.19
N ILE A 135 2.22 -36.03 4.53
CA ILE A 135 2.83 -35.13 3.56
C ILE A 135 3.97 -35.93 2.90
N PRO A 136 3.93 -36.18 1.58
CA PRO A 136 5.06 -36.79 0.89
C PRO A 136 6.28 -35.85 0.98
N PRO A 137 7.51 -36.39 1.09
CA PRO A 137 8.70 -35.57 1.08
C PRO A 137 8.75 -34.78 -0.23
N VAL A 138 8.71 -33.45 -0.13
CA VAL A 138 9.03 -32.51 -1.21
C VAL A 138 10.55 -32.61 -1.44
N GLY A 139 10.94 -33.67 -2.14
CA GLY A 139 12.27 -33.87 -2.71
C GLY A 139 12.28 -33.37 -4.14
N GLY A 140 12.10 -32.06 -4.32
CA GLY A 140 12.32 -31.39 -5.59
C GLY A 140 13.62 -30.60 -5.48
N GLU A 141 14.71 -31.18 -5.98
CA GLU A 141 15.97 -30.46 -6.15
C GLU A 141 15.71 -29.22 -7.02
N PRO A 142 16.08 -28.00 -6.56
CA PRO A 142 15.84 -26.79 -7.33
C PRO A 142 16.59 -26.86 -8.66
N GLN A 143 15.83 -26.98 -9.75
CA GLN A 143 16.36 -26.93 -11.11
C GLN A 143 17.12 -25.60 -11.29
N PRO A 144 18.38 -25.63 -11.77
CA PRO A 144 19.12 -24.41 -12.02
C PRO A 144 18.37 -23.56 -13.03
N MET A 145 17.91 -22.39 -12.59
CA MET A 145 17.34 -21.37 -13.47
C MET A 145 18.37 -21.07 -14.57
N LYS A 146 18.01 -21.41 -15.81
CA LYS A 146 18.76 -21.00 -16.99
C LYS A 146 18.78 -19.47 -16.99
N LYS A 147 19.97 -18.91 -16.83
CA LYS A 147 20.24 -17.47 -16.96
C LYS A 147 19.48 -16.95 -18.18
N PRO A 148 18.68 -15.87 -18.05
CA PRO A 148 18.12 -15.21 -19.22
C PRO A 148 19.26 -14.80 -20.16
N PRO A 149 19.03 -14.84 -21.49
CA PRO A 149 20.03 -14.42 -22.45
C PRO A 149 20.45 -12.97 -22.15
N VAL A 150 21.75 -12.77 -21.95
CA VAL A 150 22.40 -11.47 -22.05
C VAL A 150 22.12 -10.95 -23.46
N GLY A 151 21.09 -10.10 -23.58
CA GLY A 151 20.60 -9.62 -24.86
C GLY A 151 20.21 -8.16 -24.73
N GLY A 152 21.04 -7.30 -25.34
CA GLY A 152 20.69 -5.91 -25.65
C GLY A 152 21.02 -4.92 -24.55
N GLY A 153 22.29 -4.48 -24.50
CA GLY A 153 22.64 -3.25 -23.81
C GLY A 153 21.84 -2.06 -24.39
N PRO A 154 21.51 -1.04 -23.56
CA PRO A 154 20.82 0.14 -24.03
C PRO A 154 21.68 0.86 -25.08
N GLN A 155 21.10 1.11 -26.25
CA GLN A 155 21.65 2.04 -27.23
C GLN A 155 21.85 3.41 -26.56
N PRO A 156 23.01 4.07 -26.76
CA PRO A 156 23.25 5.40 -26.22
C PRO A 156 22.29 6.38 -26.90
N VAL A 157 21.25 6.78 -26.17
CA VAL A 157 20.41 7.91 -26.56
C VAL A 157 21.26 9.17 -26.44
N HIS A 158 21.43 9.85 -27.57
CA HIS A 158 22.13 11.11 -27.68
C HIS A 158 21.62 12.10 -26.62
N ALA A 159 22.51 12.52 -25.72
CA ALA A 159 22.24 13.58 -24.77
C ALA A 159 21.94 14.90 -25.52
N PRO A 160 20.90 15.65 -25.14
CA PRO A 160 20.73 17.00 -25.63
C PRO A 160 21.89 17.88 -25.14
N ARG A 161 22.48 18.60 -26.09
CA ARG A 161 23.57 19.56 -25.92
C ARG A 161 23.13 20.67 -24.98
N VAL A 162 23.51 20.58 -23.71
CA VAL A 162 23.34 21.66 -22.72
C VAL A 162 24.25 22.82 -23.13
N MET A 163 23.65 23.96 -23.49
CA MET A 163 24.39 25.20 -23.66
C MET A 163 24.77 25.73 -22.27
N SER A 164 26.06 25.74 -21.96
CA SER A 164 26.63 26.43 -20.80
C SER A 164 26.31 27.92 -20.88
N GLY A 165 25.31 28.35 -20.12
CA GLY A 165 25.12 29.75 -19.77
C GLY A 165 25.99 30.07 -18.56
N SER A 166 27.10 30.76 -18.80
CA SER A 166 27.92 31.37 -17.76
C SER A 166 27.22 32.60 -17.15
N ALA A 167 27.58 32.86 -15.88
CA ALA A 167 27.63 34.16 -15.19
C ALA A 167 26.48 34.52 -14.23
N HIS A 168 26.71 34.35 -12.93
CA HIS A 168 27.14 35.44 -12.02
C HIS A 168 27.06 34.98 -10.55
N PRO A 169 28.10 35.15 -9.73
CA PRO A 169 27.97 35.10 -8.27
C PRO A 169 27.61 36.48 -7.72
N PRO A 170 26.58 36.63 -6.86
CA PRO A 170 26.48 37.80 -6.01
C PRO A 170 27.44 37.65 -4.82
N SER A 171 28.43 38.54 -4.82
CA SER A 171 29.29 38.88 -3.70
C SER A 171 28.48 39.59 -2.61
N SER A 172 28.52 39.11 -1.37
CA SER A 172 28.36 39.87 -0.10
C SER A 172 28.64 38.90 1.07
N LYS A 173 29.82 38.91 1.72
CA LYS A 173 30.19 39.76 2.89
C LYS A 173 29.02 40.01 3.85
N VAL A 174 29.04 39.42 5.06
CA VAL A 174 29.00 40.14 6.36
C VAL A 174 29.43 39.20 7.53
N ALA A 175 30.30 39.73 8.42
CA ALA A 175 30.52 39.52 9.87
C ALA A 175 30.42 38.08 10.45
N GLU A 176 31.41 37.48 11.12
CA GLU A 176 32.34 37.96 12.16
C GLU A 176 31.67 38.79 13.26
N GLU A 177 31.18 38.12 14.31
CA GLU A 177 31.05 38.69 15.64
C GLU A 177 31.35 37.60 16.69
N GLU A 178 32.46 37.81 17.40
CA GLU A 178 32.79 37.19 18.68
C GLU A 178 31.75 37.59 19.74
N LEU A 179 31.28 36.61 20.52
CA LEU A 179 31.28 36.71 22.00
C LEU A 179 31.24 35.32 22.64
#